data_AF-A0A4R4LP44-F1
#
_entry.id   AF-A0A4R4LP44-F1
#
_cell.length_a   1.000
_cell.length_b   1.000
_cell.length_c   1.000
_cell.angle_alpha   90.00
_cell.angle_beta   90.00
_cell.angle_gamma   90.00
#
_symmetry.space_group_name_H-M   'P 1'
#
loop_
_entity.id
_entity.type
_entity.pdbx_description
1 polymer ?
#
loop_
_entity_poly.entity_id
_entity_poly.type
_entity_poly.pdbx_seq_one_letter_code
_entity_poly.pdbx_strand_id
1 'polypeptide(L)'
;PHHITTPHYWTQHIRQPVHFTQSIQTLHQNNTTTYLEITPHPTLTPLIHGTLADLGVPAEDVVVTPTLRDGHQELPTFLSALGRLHAFGTELDWPRVLDELGVPRPTTPVVLPTYAFQRQRYWVKAQVGAGDVTSAGLETGGHPLLGACVTLADEQTTVFTGRLSLDTHPWLADHAVNGVPVLPGTAYLELAIHAGDHTGTPHIEELTLQAPMTLRAGTPLRLQVTLQAPDDNGHRALTIHSRSDDGDADEQPWTCHATGTL
;
A
#
# COMPACT_ATOMS: atom_id res chain seq x y z
N PRO A 1 34.47 -10.98 -42.85
CA PRO A 1 34.30 -9.61 -43.38
C PRO A 1 34.72 -9.42 -44.85
N HIS A 2 35.87 -9.93 -45.29
CA HIS A 2 36.40 -9.70 -46.66
C HIS A 2 35.70 -10.47 -47.80
N HIS A 3 34.80 -11.41 -47.49
CA HIS A 3 34.13 -12.23 -48.50
C HIS A 3 33.10 -11.43 -49.31
N ILE A 4 32.32 -10.55 -48.66
CA ILE A 4 31.27 -9.73 -49.29
C ILE A 4 31.80 -8.71 -50.29
N THR A 5 33.09 -8.35 -50.19
CA THR A 5 33.75 -7.41 -51.09
C THR A 5 34.31 -8.10 -52.35
N THR A 6 34.12 -9.41 -52.51
CA THR A 6 34.60 -10.15 -53.69
C THR A 6 33.52 -10.26 -54.77
N PRO A 7 33.88 -10.18 -56.07
CA PRO A 7 32.92 -10.45 -57.15
C PRO A 7 32.27 -11.84 -57.06
N HIS A 8 33.03 -12.84 -56.56
CA HIS A 8 32.54 -14.20 -56.42
C HIS A 8 31.32 -14.29 -55.50
N TYR A 9 31.35 -13.61 -54.36
CA TYR A 9 30.21 -13.56 -53.44
C TYR A 9 28.93 -13.07 -54.13
N TRP A 10 28.99 -11.96 -54.87
CA TRP A 10 27.82 -11.41 -55.56
C TRP A 10 27.30 -12.34 -56.65
N THR A 11 28.19 -13.02 -57.39
CA THR A 11 27.78 -14.02 -58.38
C THR A 11 27.11 -15.25 -57.74
N GLN A 12 27.51 -15.64 -56.54
CA GLN A 12 26.85 -16.70 -55.79
C GLN A 12 25.52 -16.22 -55.19
N HIS A 13 25.47 -14.99 -54.66
CA HIS A 13 24.29 -14.41 -54.02
C HIS A 13 23.07 -14.35 -54.94
N ILE A 14 23.27 -14.09 -56.25
CA ILE A 14 22.19 -14.10 -57.23
C ILE A 14 21.83 -15.51 -57.75
N ARG A 15 22.67 -16.53 -57.51
CA ARG A 15 22.52 -17.90 -58.05
C ARG A 15 22.08 -18.93 -57.03
N GLN A 16 22.36 -18.70 -55.76
CA GLN A 16 22.09 -19.64 -54.67
C GLN A 16 20.84 -19.23 -53.88
N PRO A 17 20.16 -20.18 -53.21
CA PRO A 17 19.05 -19.87 -52.33
C PRO A 17 19.44 -18.90 -51.20
N VAL A 18 18.56 -17.95 -50.89
CA VAL A 18 18.72 -17.06 -49.74
C VAL A 18 18.22 -17.76 -48.48
N HIS A 19 19.13 -18.14 -47.59
CA HIS A 19 18.81 -18.80 -46.32
C HIS A 19 18.32 -17.82 -45.25
N PHE A 20 17.24 -17.06 -45.53
CA PHE A 20 16.77 -15.96 -44.69
C PHE A 20 16.40 -16.40 -43.26
N THR A 21 15.62 -17.49 -43.12
CA THR A 21 15.21 -18.04 -41.81
C THR A 21 16.42 -18.39 -40.95
N GLN A 22 17.46 -18.99 -41.54
CA GLN A 22 18.68 -19.35 -40.84
C GLN A 22 19.42 -18.10 -40.33
N SER A 23 19.41 -17.01 -41.10
CA SER A 23 19.98 -15.73 -40.66
C SER A 23 19.25 -15.18 -39.44
N ILE A 24 17.91 -15.21 -39.43
CA ILE A 24 17.12 -14.74 -38.27
C ILE A 24 17.35 -15.63 -37.04
N GLN A 25 17.39 -16.96 -37.22
CA GLN A 25 17.74 -17.90 -36.15
C GLN A 25 19.13 -17.61 -35.57
N THR A 26 20.10 -17.35 -36.43
CA THR A 26 21.48 -17.00 -36.02
C THR A 26 21.50 -15.68 -35.25
N LEU A 27 20.77 -14.66 -35.71
CA LEU A 27 20.67 -13.38 -35.00
C LEU A 27 20.04 -13.54 -33.61
N HIS A 28 18.97 -14.32 -33.51
CA HIS A 28 18.32 -14.62 -32.23
C HIS A 28 19.27 -15.38 -31.28
N GLN A 29 19.99 -16.39 -31.77
CA GLN A 29 21.01 -17.11 -30.98
C GLN A 29 22.13 -16.20 -30.47
N ASN A 30 22.38 -15.08 -31.15
CA ASN A 30 23.32 -14.05 -30.72
C ASN A 30 22.65 -12.94 -29.88
N ASN A 31 21.47 -13.21 -29.32
CA ASN A 31 20.69 -12.29 -28.46
C ASN A 31 20.25 -10.99 -29.16
N THR A 32 20.03 -11.03 -30.47
CA THR A 32 19.47 -9.87 -31.19
C THR A 32 17.99 -9.72 -30.86
N THR A 33 17.62 -8.57 -30.30
CA THR A 33 16.24 -8.21 -29.95
C THR A 33 15.64 -7.14 -30.86
N THR A 34 16.48 -6.46 -31.65
CA THR A 34 16.08 -5.34 -32.52
C THR A 34 16.34 -5.66 -33.99
N TYR A 35 15.29 -5.63 -34.81
CA TYR A 35 15.32 -5.91 -36.24
C TYR A 35 14.74 -4.70 -37.00
N LEU A 36 15.55 -4.12 -37.89
CA LEU A 36 15.16 -2.98 -38.72
C LEU A 36 15.15 -3.40 -40.19
N GLU A 37 13.98 -3.38 -40.83
CA GLU A 37 13.84 -3.66 -42.26
C GLU A 37 14.01 -2.38 -43.08
N ILE A 38 15.07 -2.34 -43.91
CA ILE A 38 15.39 -1.21 -44.80
C ILE A 38 14.94 -1.57 -46.22
N THR A 39 13.68 -1.30 -46.51
CA THR A 39 13.05 -1.56 -47.81
C THR A 39 11.98 -0.50 -48.10
N PRO A 40 11.56 -0.29 -49.36
CA PRO A 40 10.43 0.61 -49.68
C PRO A 40 9.08 0.08 -49.18
N HIS A 41 8.97 -1.22 -48.92
CA HIS A 41 7.75 -1.86 -48.41
C HIS A 41 8.07 -3.04 -47.50
N PRO A 42 7.37 -3.22 -46.36
CA PRO A 42 7.65 -4.26 -45.37
C PRO A 42 7.29 -5.65 -45.87
N THR A 43 8.25 -6.33 -46.49
CA THR A 43 8.11 -7.70 -47.00
C THR A 43 8.78 -8.71 -46.08
N LEU A 44 9.83 -8.31 -45.37
CA LEU A 44 10.61 -9.18 -44.48
C LEU A 44 10.05 -9.18 -43.06
N THR A 45 9.42 -8.10 -42.61
CA THR A 45 8.86 -7.96 -41.27
C THR A 45 7.95 -9.14 -40.88
N PRO A 46 6.98 -9.59 -41.71
CA PRO A 46 6.17 -10.78 -41.39
C PRO A 46 6.98 -12.08 -41.33
N LEU A 47 8.02 -12.23 -42.17
CA LEU A 47 8.88 -13.42 -42.19
C LEU A 47 9.77 -13.50 -40.93
N ILE A 48 10.25 -12.35 -40.45
CA ILE A 48 10.99 -12.24 -39.20
C ILE A 48 10.08 -12.62 -38.03
N HIS A 49 8.87 -12.05 -37.97
CA HIS A 49 7.88 -12.41 -36.94
C HIS A 49 7.55 -13.90 -36.95
N GLY A 50 7.28 -14.48 -38.12
CA GLY A 50 7.00 -15.92 -38.25
C GLY A 50 8.17 -16.78 -37.76
N THR A 51 9.40 -16.44 -38.16
CA THR A 51 10.60 -17.18 -37.73
C THR A 51 10.80 -17.11 -36.21
N LEU A 52 10.61 -15.93 -35.60
CA LEU A 52 10.77 -15.75 -34.15
C LEU A 52 9.65 -16.45 -33.37
N ALA A 53 8.43 -16.44 -33.90
CA ALA A 53 7.31 -17.17 -33.32
C ALA A 53 7.55 -18.70 -33.33
N ASP A 54 8.08 -19.24 -34.43
CA ASP A 54 8.47 -20.66 -34.54
C ASP A 54 9.56 -21.06 -33.53
N LEU A 55 10.40 -20.10 -33.11
CA LEU A 55 11.41 -20.27 -32.07
C LEU A 55 10.85 -20.08 -30.64
N GLY A 56 9.58 -19.72 -30.49
CA GLY A 56 8.94 -19.49 -29.19
C GLY A 56 9.30 -18.16 -28.53
N VAL A 57 9.76 -17.17 -29.30
CA VAL A 57 10.13 -15.84 -28.79
C VAL A 57 8.86 -15.01 -28.54
N PRO A 58 8.61 -14.51 -27.31
CA PRO A 58 7.49 -13.61 -27.03
C PRO A 58 7.58 -12.32 -27.86
N ALA A 59 6.44 -11.81 -28.33
CA ALA A 59 6.40 -10.64 -29.21
C ALA A 59 6.84 -9.35 -28.49
N GLU A 60 6.71 -9.32 -27.17
CA GLU A 60 7.14 -8.24 -26.28
C GLU A 60 8.65 -8.17 -26.07
N ASP A 61 9.37 -9.27 -26.31
CA ASP A 61 10.83 -9.37 -26.07
C ASP A 61 11.66 -8.88 -27.27
N VAL A 62 11.02 -8.58 -28.40
CA VAL A 62 11.67 -8.15 -29.64
C VAL A 62 10.95 -7.00 -30.31
N VAL A 63 11.70 -6.18 -31.04
CA VAL A 63 11.14 -5.16 -31.94
C VAL A 63 11.53 -5.47 -33.38
N VAL A 64 10.52 -5.59 -34.24
CA VAL A 64 10.68 -5.74 -35.69
C VAL A 64 9.98 -4.57 -36.36
N THR A 65 10.75 -3.70 -37.00
CA THR A 65 10.24 -2.41 -37.49
C THR A 65 10.71 -2.16 -38.93
N PRO A 66 9.80 -1.87 -39.86
CA PRO A 66 10.17 -1.40 -41.20
C PRO A 66 10.41 0.11 -41.24
N THR A 67 11.29 0.56 -42.14
CA THR A 67 11.60 1.99 -42.31
C THR A 67 10.61 2.72 -43.22
N LEU A 68 9.99 2.04 -44.18
CA LEU A 68 9.06 2.63 -45.15
C LEU A 68 7.88 1.69 -45.42
N ARG A 69 6.82 2.24 -46.03
CA ARG A 69 5.63 1.51 -46.45
C ARG A 69 5.00 2.18 -47.65
N ASP A 70 4.79 1.43 -48.73
CA ASP A 70 4.05 1.93 -49.90
C ASP A 70 2.72 2.59 -49.52
N GLY A 71 2.40 3.68 -50.21
CA GLY A 71 1.20 4.48 -49.98
C GLY A 71 1.24 5.36 -48.73
N HIS A 72 2.35 5.41 -47.99
CA HIS A 72 2.52 6.27 -46.82
C HIS A 72 3.60 7.33 -47.06
N GLN A 73 3.52 8.45 -46.34
CA GLN A 73 4.55 9.48 -46.41
C GLN A 73 5.86 8.97 -45.80
N GLU A 74 6.96 9.09 -46.53
CA GLU A 74 8.27 8.51 -46.18
C GLU A 74 8.77 9.03 -44.83
N LEU A 75 8.85 10.34 -44.66
CA LEU A 75 9.43 10.95 -43.45
C LEU A 75 8.64 10.62 -42.16
N PRO A 76 7.30 10.78 -42.09
CA PRO A 76 6.54 10.34 -40.92
C PRO A 76 6.66 8.84 -40.63
N THR A 77 6.72 8.00 -41.68
CA THR A 77 6.89 6.55 -41.51
C THR A 77 8.25 6.22 -40.90
N PHE A 78 9.31 6.85 -41.40
CA PHE A 78 10.65 6.69 -40.88
C PHE A 78 10.79 7.22 -39.44
N LEU A 79 10.24 8.39 -39.13
CA LEU A 79 10.25 8.92 -37.76
C LEU A 79 9.46 8.04 -36.79
N SER A 80 8.36 7.44 -37.24
CA SER A 80 7.60 6.47 -36.45
C SER A 80 8.42 5.20 -36.18
N ALA A 81 9.20 4.75 -37.17
CA ALA A 81 10.12 3.63 -36.99
C ALA A 81 11.19 3.93 -35.93
N LEU A 82 11.82 5.12 -35.99
CA LEU A 82 12.77 5.57 -34.97
C LEU A 82 12.11 5.69 -33.59
N GLY A 83 10.90 6.24 -33.51
CA GLY A 83 10.14 6.33 -32.26
C GLY A 83 9.87 4.96 -31.65
N ARG A 84 9.55 3.96 -32.46
CA ARG A 84 9.34 2.58 -32.01
C ARG A 84 10.63 1.93 -31.49
N LEU A 85 11.76 2.15 -32.17
CA LEU A 85 13.07 1.67 -31.70
C LEU A 85 13.45 2.34 -30.37
N HIS A 86 13.23 3.65 -30.25
CA HIS A 86 13.51 4.40 -29.03
C HIS A 86 12.64 3.94 -27.85
N ALA A 87 11.33 3.76 -28.07
CA ALA A 87 10.40 3.27 -27.05
C ALA A 87 10.72 1.84 -26.58
N PHE A 88 11.32 1.03 -27.45
CA PHE A 88 11.83 -0.30 -27.11
C PHE A 88 13.19 -0.28 -26.37
N GLY A 89 13.83 0.90 -26.25
CA GLY A 89 15.10 1.08 -25.53
C GLY A 89 16.34 1.19 -26.41
N THR A 90 16.19 1.32 -27.73
CA THR A 90 17.35 1.61 -28.61
C THR A 90 17.82 3.03 -28.38
N GLU A 91 19.11 3.19 -28.05
CA GLU A 91 19.73 4.51 -27.95
C GLU A 91 19.86 5.15 -29.33
N LEU A 92 19.26 6.33 -29.49
CA LEU A 92 19.34 7.12 -30.72
C LEU A 92 20.05 8.45 -30.44
N ASP A 93 20.92 8.85 -31.36
CA ASP A 93 21.53 10.18 -31.38
C ASP A 93 20.50 11.19 -31.92
N TRP A 94 19.57 11.59 -31.06
CA TRP A 94 18.54 12.58 -31.38
C TRP A 94 19.11 13.91 -31.89
N PRO A 95 20.20 14.48 -31.32
CA PRO A 95 20.85 15.66 -31.90
C PRO A 95 21.22 15.48 -33.36
N ARG A 96 21.83 14.35 -33.75
CA ARG A 96 22.16 14.07 -35.15
C ARG A 96 20.93 13.91 -36.02
N VAL A 97 19.90 13.21 -35.54
CA VAL A 97 18.64 13.04 -36.28
C VAL A 97 18.00 14.40 -36.55
N LEU A 98 17.95 15.29 -35.56
CA LEU A 98 17.37 16.63 -35.69
C LEU A 98 18.17 17.52 -36.65
N ASP A 99 19.50 17.40 -36.66
CA ASP A 99 20.36 18.11 -37.63
C ASP A 99 20.08 17.69 -39.07
N GLU A 100 19.98 16.37 -39.32
CA GLU A 100 19.66 15.82 -40.66
C GLU A 100 18.25 16.22 -41.13
N LEU A 101 17.34 16.46 -40.20
CA LEU A 101 15.99 16.99 -40.47
C LEU A 101 15.95 18.51 -40.65
N GLY A 102 17.09 19.20 -40.51
CA GLY A 102 17.19 20.65 -40.67
C GLY A 102 16.53 21.44 -39.54
N VAL A 103 16.39 20.86 -38.35
CA VAL A 103 15.79 21.54 -37.19
C VAL A 103 16.76 22.63 -36.69
N PRO A 104 16.35 23.91 -36.63
CA PRO A 104 17.23 25.00 -36.20
C PRO A 104 17.72 24.83 -34.76
N ARG A 105 19.00 25.14 -34.51
CA ARG A 105 19.58 25.23 -33.17
C ARG A 105 19.53 26.67 -32.62
N PRO A 106 19.38 26.87 -31.30
CA PRO A 106 19.30 25.85 -30.25
C PRO A 106 17.90 25.24 -30.11
N THR A 107 17.84 23.92 -29.95
CA THR A 107 16.60 23.24 -29.55
C THR A 107 16.40 23.44 -28.05
N THR A 108 15.53 24.36 -27.66
CA THR A 108 15.15 24.54 -26.25
C THR A 108 14.26 23.38 -25.82
N PRO A 109 14.66 22.55 -24.83
CA PRO A 109 13.80 21.49 -24.31
C PRO A 109 12.53 22.10 -23.72
N VAL A 110 11.37 21.57 -24.10
CA VAL A 110 10.09 21.94 -23.49
C VAL A 110 9.84 21.04 -22.29
N VAL A 111 9.45 21.62 -21.17
CA VAL A 111 9.03 20.85 -19.98
C VAL A 111 7.72 20.16 -20.30
N LEU A 112 7.76 18.82 -20.37
CA LEU A 112 6.56 18.00 -20.47
C LEU A 112 5.99 17.73 -19.06
N PRO A 113 4.67 17.47 -18.94
CA PRO A 113 4.11 16.95 -17.72
C PRO A 113 4.92 15.75 -17.22
N THR A 114 5.23 15.73 -15.93
CA THR A 114 5.96 14.61 -15.34
C THR A 114 5.08 13.36 -15.30
N TYR A 115 5.72 12.20 -15.07
CA TYR A 115 5.04 10.91 -14.95
C TYR A 115 3.75 11.01 -14.11
N ALA A 116 2.64 10.53 -14.65
CA ALA A 116 1.37 10.53 -13.97
C ALA A 116 1.37 9.46 -12.86
N PHE A 117 1.96 9.79 -11.70
CA PHE A 117 1.96 8.89 -10.55
C PHE A 117 0.53 8.48 -10.19
N GLN A 118 0.28 7.18 -10.09
CA GLN A 118 -0.95 6.65 -9.53
C GLN A 118 -0.92 6.87 -8.02
N ARG A 119 -1.38 8.04 -7.58
CA ARG A 119 -1.30 8.46 -6.18
C ARG A 119 -2.21 7.58 -5.33
N GLN A 120 -1.61 6.70 -4.54
CA GLN A 120 -2.27 5.94 -3.49
C GLN A 120 -1.58 6.22 -2.15
N ARG A 121 -2.39 6.34 -1.09
CA ARG A 121 -1.92 6.71 0.24
C ARG A 121 -1.45 5.47 0.99
N TYR A 122 -0.16 5.16 0.89
CA TYR A 122 0.49 4.03 1.59
C TYR A 122 1.24 4.51 2.84
N TRP A 123 0.51 4.97 3.86
CA TRP A 123 1.10 5.32 5.16
C TRP A 123 0.82 4.21 6.18
N VAL A 124 1.85 3.79 6.92
CA VAL A 124 1.67 2.98 8.13
C VAL A 124 0.96 3.86 9.16
N LYS A 125 -0.30 3.54 9.47
CA LYS A 125 -1.01 4.20 10.58
C LYS A 125 -0.35 3.69 11.86
N ALA A 126 0.35 4.57 12.58
CA ALA A 126 0.81 4.25 13.92
C ALA A 126 -0.43 3.89 14.74
N GLN A 127 -0.49 2.66 15.25
CA GLN A 127 -1.38 2.41 16.37
C GLN A 127 -0.88 3.33 17.49
N VAL A 128 -1.75 4.21 17.97
CA VAL A 128 -1.50 4.95 19.20
C VAL A 128 -1.53 3.90 20.32
N GLY A 129 -0.43 3.16 20.47
CA GLY A 129 -0.17 2.33 21.63
C GLY A 129 -0.02 3.25 22.83
N ALA A 130 -0.55 2.82 23.98
CA ALA A 130 -0.32 3.48 25.25
C ALA A 130 1.17 3.84 25.37
N GLY A 131 1.50 5.09 25.71
CA GLY A 131 2.87 5.45 26.07
C GLY A 131 3.39 4.52 27.17
N ASP A 132 4.70 4.46 27.38
CA ASP A 132 5.27 3.66 28.46
C ASP A 132 4.84 4.20 29.83
N VAL A 133 3.72 3.68 30.35
CA VAL A 133 3.13 4.08 31.63
C VAL A 133 3.98 3.63 32.82
N THR A 134 4.91 2.69 32.62
CA THR A 134 5.79 2.20 33.69
C THR A 134 6.77 3.28 34.14
N SER A 135 7.14 4.19 33.24
CA SER A 135 7.95 5.38 33.58
C SER A 135 7.27 6.32 34.59
N ALA A 136 5.94 6.28 34.68
CA ALA A 136 5.15 7.02 35.67
C ALA A 136 4.87 6.21 36.96
N GLY A 137 5.46 5.02 37.10
CA GLY A 137 5.23 4.12 38.24
C GLY A 137 3.90 3.36 38.20
N LEU A 138 3.23 3.32 37.04
CA LEU A 138 1.99 2.57 36.84
C LEU A 138 2.28 1.20 36.23
N GLU A 139 1.41 0.23 36.47
CA GLU A 139 1.44 -1.05 35.77
C GLU A 139 0.72 -0.94 34.42
N THR A 140 1.13 -1.76 33.45
CA THR A 140 0.38 -1.87 32.20
C THR A 140 -0.97 -2.52 32.47
N GLY A 141 -2.06 -1.93 31.95
CA GLY A 141 -3.41 -2.43 32.22
C GLY A 141 -3.72 -3.81 31.61
N GLY A 142 -2.93 -4.29 30.65
CA GLY A 142 -3.05 -5.64 30.10
C GLY A 142 -4.28 -5.90 29.23
N HIS A 143 -5.08 -4.88 28.92
CA HIS A 143 -6.33 -4.99 28.17
C HIS A 143 -6.42 -3.93 27.05
N PRO A 144 -6.98 -4.24 25.87
CA PRO A 144 -7.04 -3.29 24.74
C PRO A 144 -7.76 -1.97 25.01
N LEU A 145 -8.63 -1.94 26.02
CA LEU A 145 -9.33 -0.73 26.48
C LEU A 145 -8.78 -0.14 27.78
N LEU A 146 -7.86 -0.82 28.47
CA LEU A 146 -7.26 -0.37 29.74
C LEU A 146 -5.73 -0.31 29.59
N GLY A 147 -5.20 0.90 29.45
CA GLY A 147 -3.78 1.14 29.20
C GLY A 147 -2.91 1.06 30.44
N ALA A 148 -3.45 1.42 31.61
CA ALA A 148 -2.70 1.43 32.87
C ALA A 148 -3.52 0.92 34.05
N CYS A 149 -2.83 0.44 35.09
CA CYS A 149 -3.37 0.00 36.36
C CYS A 149 -2.54 0.58 37.51
N VAL A 150 -3.19 0.86 38.64
CA VAL A 150 -2.55 1.17 39.92
C VAL A 150 -3.36 0.60 41.08
N THR A 151 -2.68 -0.04 42.02
CA THR A 151 -3.26 -0.42 43.31
C THR A 151 -2.87 0.61 44.36
N LEU A 152 -3.86 1.19 45.03
CA LEU A 152 -3.66 2.17 46.09
C LEU A 152 -3.07 1.50 47.34
N ALA A 153 -2.07 2.14 47.93
CA ALA A 153 -1.26 1.56 49.01
C ALA A 153 -2.02 1.42 50.34
N ASP A 154 -3.04 2.24 50.56
CA ASP A 154 -3.83 2.31 51.80
C ASP A 154 -5.05 1.39 51.79
N GLU A 155 -5.76 1.29 50.66
CA GLU A 155 -7.08 0.65 50.60
C GLU A 155 -7.10 -0.66 49.79
N GLN A 156 -6.00 -1.12 49.18
CA GLN A 156 -6.01 -2.23 48.21
C GLN A 156 -7.02 -2.04 47.05
N THR A 157 -7.49 -0.80 46.87
CA THR A 157 -8.34 -0.38 45.78
C THR A 157 -7.50 -0.39 44.51
N THR A 158 -7.96 -1.08 43.48
CA THR A 158 -7.28 -1.15 42.19
C THR A 158 -8.03 -0.32 41.17
N VAL A 159 -7.31 0.55 40.48
CA VAL A 159 -7.85 1.46 39.47
C VAL A 159 -7.19 1.19 38.14
N PHE A 160 -7.99 0.80 37.15
CA PHE A 160 -7.58 0.76 35.75
C PHE A 160 -8.01 2.03 35.05
N THR A 161 -7.18 2.49 34.12
CA THR A 161 -7.49 3.63 33.26
C THR A 161 -7.29 3.30 31.80
N GLY A 162 -8.13 3.91 30.97
CA GLY A 162 -8.16 3.69 29.54
C GLY A 162 -8.59 4.93 28.78
N ARG A 163 -8.43 4.87 27.46
CA ARG A 163 -8.90 5.92 26.55
C ARG A 163 -9.65 5.29 25.39
N LEU A 164 -10.92 5.65 25.24
CA LEU A 164 -11.79 5.16 24.18
C LEU A 164 -11.97 6.25 23.13
N SER A 165 -11.73 5.92 21.86
CA SER A 165 -12.04 6.79 20.72
C SER A 165 -12.37 5.95 19.50
N LEU A 166 -13.29 6.42 18.67
CA LEU A 166 -13.56 5.80 17.36
C LEU A 166 -12.37 5.92 16.40
N ASP A 167 -11.42 6.81 16.67
CA ASP A 167 -10.20 6.95 15.86
C ASP A 167 -9.21 5.81 16.15
N THR A 168 -9.13 5.36 17.41
CA THR A 168 -8.23 4.30 17.87
C THR A 168 -8.89 2.92 17.87
N HIS A 169 -10.21 2.87 18.09
CA HIS A 169 -11.02 1.65 18.13
C HIS A 169 -12.22 1.77 17.18
N PRO A 170 -12.01 1.79 15.84
CA PRO A 170 -13.08 2.05 14.87
C PRO A 170 -14.23 1.04 14.93
N TRP A 171 -13.93 -0.21 15.33
CA TRP A 171 -14.91 -1.28 15.49
C TRP A 171 -15.99 -0.97 16.55
N LEU A 172 -15.73 -0.04 17.49
CA LEU A 172 -16.76 0.41 18.43
C LEU A 172 -17.93 1.12 17.74
N ALA A 173 -17.73 1.63 16.50
CA ALA A 173 -18.80 2.24 15.72
C ALA A 173 -19.86 1.23 15.25
N ASP A 174 -19.52 -0.07 15.20
CA ASP A 174 -20.41 -1.11 14.68
C ASP A 174 -21.54 -1.47 15.67
N HIS A 175 -21.38 -1.15 16.95
CA HIS A 175 -22.43 -1.30 17.95
C HIS A 175 -23.17 0.03 18.18
N ALA A 176 -24.23 0.24 17.41
CA ALA A 176 -25.02 1.47 17.46
C ALA A 176 -26.49 1.20 17.83
N VAL A 177 -27.04 2.04 18.70
CA VAL A 177 -28.47 2.05 19.04
C VAL A 177 -29.08 3.31 18.43
N ASN A 178 -30.05 3.14 17.54
CA ASN A 178 -30.64 4.23 16.74
C ASN A 178 -29.57 5.09 16.01
N GLY A 179 -28.51 4.44 15.52
CA GLY A 179 -27.42 5.11 14.79
C GLY A 179 -26.41 5.85 15.66
N VAL A 180 -26.55 5.81 17.00
CA VAL A 180 -25.56 6.37 17.94
C VAL A 180 -24.65 5.24 18.44
N PRO A 181 -23.33 5.29 18.19
CA PRO A 181 -22.39 4.33 18.76
C PRO A 181 -22.44 4.36 20.29
N VAL A 182 -22.63 3.20 20.89
CA VAL A 182 -22.64 3.01 22.34
C VAL A 182 -21.71 1.86 22.70
N LEU A 183 -21.03 1.96 23.84
CA LEU A 183 -20.23 0.84 24.33
C LEU A 183 -21.15 -0.36 24.60
N PRO A 184 -20.93 -1.53 23.98
CA PRO A 184 -21.81 -2.69 24.15
C PRO A 184 -21.82 -3.17 25.61
N GLY A 185 -22.96 -3.70 26.06
CA GLY A 185 -23.10 -4.30 27.40
C GLY A 185 -22.02 -5.33 27.72
N THR A 186 -21.64 -6.15 26.72
CA THR A 186 -20.59 -7.17 26.82
C THR A 186 -19.20 -6.59 27.05
N ALA A 187 -18.93 -5.36 26.63
CA ALA A 187 -17.64 -4.73 26.91
C ALA A 187 -17.51 -4.36 28.39
N TYR A 188 -18.60 -3.99 29.08
CA TYR A 188 -18.55 -3.78 30.54
C TYR A 188 -18.29 -5.10 31.29
N LEU A 189 -18.89 -6.20 30.84
CA LEU A 189 -18.62 -7.54 31.39
C LEU A 189 -17.14 -7.91 31.21
N GLU A 190 -16.59 -7.69 30.03
CA GLU A 190 -15.17 -7.97 29.76
C GLU A 190 -14.25 -7.12 30.65
N LEU A 191 -14.53 -5.83 30.80
CA LEU A 191 -13.79 -4.94 31.69
C LEU A 191 -13.84 -5.41 33.16
N ALA A 192 -15.01 -5.91 33.60
CA ALA A 192 -15.21 -6.43 34.93
C ALA A 192 -14.45 -7.75 35.17
N ILE A 193 -14.51 -8.69 34.22
CA ILE A 193 -13.77 -9.96 34.28
C ILE A 193 -12.27 -9.69 34.29
N HIS A 194 -11.77 -8.84 33.40
CA HIS A 194 -10.34 -8.50 33.34
C HIS A 194 -9.83 -7.92 34.66
N ALA A 195 -10.60 -7.00 35.24
CA ALA A 195 -10.23 -6.40 36.52
C ALA A 195 -10.31 -7.42 37.68
N GLY A 196 -11.30 -8.31 37.66
CA GLY A 196 -11.43 -9.41 38.62
C GLY A 196 -10.30 -10.42 38.53
N ASP A 197 -9.91 -10.83 37.32
CA ASP A 197 -8.77 -11.73 37.08
C ASP A 197 -7.48 -11.15 37.64
N HIS A 198 -7.27 -9.84 37.46
CA HIS A 198 -6.10 -9.14 37.99
C HIS A 198 -6.05 -9.10 39.52
N THR A 199 -7.21 -8.99 40.20
CA THR A 199 -7.29 -8.97 41.67
C THR A 199 -7.56 -10.34 42.32
N GLY A 200 -7.64 -11.41 41.51
CA GLY A 200 -7.91 -12.77 41.99
C GLY A 200 -9.38 -13.04 42.36
N THR A 201 -10.32 -12.23 41.87
CA THR A 201 -11.77 -12.36 42.04
C THR A 201 -12.45 -12.50 40.66
N PRO A 202 -12.33 -13.67 39.99
CA PRO A 202 -12.68 -13.85 38.57
C PRO A 202 -14.18 -14.08 38.32
N HIS A 203 -15.03 -13.90 39.34
CA HIS A 203 -16.47 -14.12 39.24
C HIS A 203 -17.20 -12.78 39.31
N ILE A 204 -18.28 -12.64 38.54
CA ILE A 204 -19.20 -11.51 38.66
C ILE A 204 -20.44 -12.02 39.36
N GLU A 205 -20.69 -11.55 40.58
CA GLU A 205 -21.94 -11.83 41.30
C GLU A 205 -23.08 -10.98 40.74
N GLU A 206 -22.83 -9.69 40.54
CA GLU A 206 -23.79 -8.75 39.98
C GLU A 206 -23.11 -7.67 39.15
N LEU A 207 -23.72 -7.29 38.03
CA LEU A 207 -23.35 -6.11 37.26
C LEU A 207 -24.61 -5.35 36.82
N THR A 208 -24.76 -4.14 37.32
CA THR A 208 -25.84 -3.22 36.96
C THR A 208 -25.33 -2.12 36.04
N LEU A 209 -25.90 -2.03 34.83
CA LEU A 209 -25.63 -0.95 33.89
C LEU A 209 -26.55 0.24 34.18
N GLN A 210 -25.97 1.39 34.52
CA GLN A 210 -26.69 2.58 34.98
C GLN A 210 -26.95 3.59 33.87
N ALA A 211 -25.95 3.83 33.01
CA ALA A 211 -26.03 4.80 31.93
C ALA A 211 -25.23 4.34 30.71
N PRO A 212 -25.76 4.50 29.48
CA PRO A 212 -25.02 4.15 28.27
C PRO A 212 -23.82 5.07 28.06
N MET A 213 -22.65 4.49 27.76
CA MET A 213 -21.47 5.24 27.33
C MET A 213 -21.53 5.47 25.81
N THR A 214 -21.87 6.69 25.40
CA THR A 214 -21.97 7.06 23.97
C THR A 214 -20.63 7.52 23.42
N LEU A 215 -20.28 7.06 22.22
CA LEU A 215 -19.02 7.41 21.55
C LEU A 215 -19.29 8.33 20.36
N ARG A 216 -18.47 9.37 20.18
CA ARG A 216 -18.53 10.25 19.00
C ARG A 216 -17.15 10.37 18.36
N ALA A 217 -17.13 10.55 17.04
CA ALA A 217 -15.89 10.74 16.30
C ALA A 217 -15.19 12.02 16.76
N GLY A 218 -13.87 11.97 16.96
CA GLY A 218 -13.07 13.10 17.41
C GLY A 218 -13.22 13.48 18.88
N THR A 219 -14.11 12.84 19.66
CA THR A 219 -14.28 13.09 21.11
C THR A 219 -13.86 11.84 21.93
N PRO A 220 -12.59 11.72 22.30
CA PRO A 220 -12.11 10.66 23.17
C PRO A 220 -12.77 10.69 24.56
N LEU A 221 -12.94 9.51 25.17
CA LEU A 221 -13.35 9.36 26.58
C LEU A 221 -12.19 8.80 27.40
N ARG A 222 -11.98 9.34 28.61
CA ARG A 222 -11.23 8.67 29.67
C ARG A 222 -12.13 7.62 30.31
N LEU A 223 -11.63 6.41 30.44
CA LEU A 223 -12.29 5.30 31.12
C LEU A 223 -11.59 5.05 32.45
N GLN A 224 -12.36 4.81 33.51
CA GLN A 224 -11.85 4.37 34.80
C GLN A 224 -12.66 3.16 35.28
N VAL A 225 -11.98 2.07 35.62
CA VAL A 225 -12.57 0.90 36.26
C VAL A 225 -11.94 0.78 37.65
N THR A 226 -12.75 0.81 38.69
CA THR A 226 -12.29 0.79 40.07
C THR A 226 -12.85 -0.43 40.78
N LEU A 227 -11.97 -1.25 41.35
CA LEU A 227 -12.31 -2.31 42.29
C LEU A 227 -11.87 -1.89 43.67
N GLN A 228 -12.81 -1.86 44.62
CA GLN A 228 -12.52 -1.55 46.01
C GLN A 228 -11.74 -2.69 46.69
N ALA A 229 -11.27 -2.42 47.91
CA ALA A 229 -10.80 -3.44 48.85
C ALA A 229 -11.80 -4.62 48.94
N PRO A 230 -11.32 -5.84 49.20
CA PRO A 230 -12.23 -6.94 49.50
C PRO A 230 -12.92 -6.67 50.84
N ASP A 231 -14.22 -6.96 50.93
CA ASP A 231 -14.94 -6.97 52.19
C ASP A 231 -14.60 -8.21 53.05
N ASP A 232 -15.28 -8.36 54.19
CA ASP A 232 -15.08 -9.49 55.12
C ASP A 232 -15.38 -10.86 54.47
N ASN A 233 -16.15 -10.89 53.39
CA ASN A 233 -16.49 -12.10 52.63
C ASN A 233 -15.58 -12.31 51.40
N GLY A 234 -14.64 -11.39 51.16
CA GLY A 234 -13.75 -11.40 50.00
C GLY A 234 -14.36 -10.77 48.74
N HIS A 235 -15.57 -10.20 48.82
CA HIS A 235 -16.23 -9.58 47.69
C HIS A 235 -15.65 -8.20 47.41
N ARG A 236 -15.58 -7.80 46.14
CA ARG A 236 -15.07 -6.49 45.74
C ARG A 236 -16.15 -5.70 45.01
N ALA A 237 -16.43 -4.50 45.50
CA ALA A 237 -17.29 -3.57 44.77
C ALA A 237 -16.56 -2.99 43.55
N LEU A 238 -17.22 -3.04 42.40
CA LEU A 238 -16.73 -2.56 41.11
C LEU A 238 -17.52 -1.35 40.63
N THR A 239 -16.84 -0.37 40.04
CA THR A 239 -17.47 0.74 39.32
C THR A 239 -16.76 1.04 38.01
N ILE A 240 -17.52 1.40 36.97
CA ILE A 240 -17.01 1.78 35.65
C ILE A 240 -17.49 3.19 35.33
N HIS A 241 -16.55 4.11 35.17
CA HIS A 241 -16.82 5.52 34.91
C HIS A 241 -16.18 5.98 33.60
N SER A 242 -16.78 7.00 32.97
CA SER A 242 -16.09 7.74 31.91
C SER A 242 -16.31 9.24 32.01
N ARG A 243 -15.42 10.00 31.38
CA ARG A 243 -15.57 11.44 31.13
C ARG A 243 -14.91 11.81 29.82
N SER A 244 -15.25 12.97 29.24
CA SER A 244 -14.55 13.46 28.05
C SER A 244 -13.06 13.69 28.32
N ASP A 245 -12.23 13.44 27.31
CA ASP A 245 -10.80 13.73 27.27
C ASP A 245 -10.49 14.95 26.37
N ASP A 246 -11.48 15.81 26.13
CA ASP A 246 -11.35 17.04 25.35
C ASP A 246 -10.77 18.18 26.21
N GLY A 247 -9.46 18.18 26.50
CA GLY A 247 -8.62 19.34 26.83
C GLY A 247 -8.95 20.23 28.05
N ASP A 248 -10.20 20.59 28.29
CA ASP A 248 -10.74 21.31 29.44
C ASP A 248 -11.02 20.31 30.58
N ALA A 249 -9.94 19.85 31.20
CA ALA A 249 -9.95 18.77 32.19
C ALA A 249 -10.71 19.10 33.50
N ASP A 250 -11.16 20.35 33.69
CA ASP A 250 -11.70 20.87 34.96
C ASP A 250 -13.23 21.01 35.04
N GLU A 251 -14.00 20.72 33.98
CA GLU A 251 -15.46 21.02 34.01
C GLU A 251 -16.42 19.84 33.79
N GLN A 252 -15.98 18.67 33.31
CA GLN A 252 -16.91 17.56 33.07
C GLN A 252 -16.88 16.52 34.20
N PRO A 253 -18.02 16.29 34.88
CA PRO A 253 -18.12 15.26 35.91
C PRO A 253 -17.97 13.87 35.31
N TRP A 254 -17.41 12.95 36.08
CA TRP A 254 -17.43 11.53 35.74
C TRP A 254 -18.87 11.02 35.72
N THR A 255 -19.20 10.25 34.68
CA THR A 255 -20.47 9.52 34.60
C THR A 255 -20.24 8.08 35.01
N CYS A 256 -21.02 7.58 35.98
CA CYS A 256 -21.03 6.16 36.33
C CYS A 256 -21.89 5.41 35.31
N HIS A 257 -21.29 4.42 34.65
CA HIS A 257 -21.95 3.61 33.64
C HIS A 257 -22.32 2.23 34.14
N ALA A 258 -21.54 1.68 35.07
CA ALA A 258 -21.84 0.39 35.67
C ALA A 258 -21.33 0.30 37.11
N THR A 259 -22.06 -0.43 37.93
CA THR A 259 -21.68 -0.83 39.29
C THR A 259 -21.85 -2.34 39.42
N GLY A 260 -21.02 -3.01 40.20
CA GLY A 260 -21.13 -4.45 40.40
C GLY A 260 -20.41 -4.96 41.63
N THR A 261 -20.51 -6.27 41.83
CA THR A 261 -19.83 -7.03 42.89
C THR A 261 -19.15 -8.23 42.25
N LEU A 262 -17.87 -8.43 42.61
CA LEU A 262 -17.02 -9.54 42.19
C LEU A 262 -16.66 -10.46 43.37
#